data_AF-A0A9P7TRS1-F1
#
_entry.id   AF-A0A9P7TRS1-F1
#
_cell.length_a   1.000
_cell.length_b   1.000
_cell.length_c   1.000
_cell.angle_alpha   90.00
_cell.angle_beta   90.00
_cell.angle_gamma   90.00
#
_symmetry.space_group_name_H-M   'P 1'
#
loop_
_entity.id
_entity.type
_entity.pdbx_description
1 polymer ?
#
loop_
_entity_poly.entity_id
_entity_poly.type
_entity_poly.pdbx_seq_one_letter_code
_entity_poly.pdbx_strand_id
1 'polypeptide(L)'
;MRLCDLLTSLLLGISVTSVTIASPFESEGDLQDRAVNLDAKALRPLILRGPEKDATCPYRAKAGNFGPYPQHKFTEKLIESAFRTAVNYAAAGKQVGDHNYPHDFGNVGELPFPCGKNKMVFPIHTNNHLYSSGSADNIPDRVVFDYWATKWEYIVKYCGVMRHGARGDLLKCT
;
A
#
# COMPACT_ATOMS: atom_id res chain seq x y z
N MET A 1 72.30 -16.49 8.74
CA MET A 1 73.42 -17.41 8.43
C MET A 1 72.88 -18.84 8.39
N ARG A 2 73.27 -19.55 7.34
CA ARG A 2 73.42 -21.01 7.21
C ARG A 2 72.17 -21.89 7.03
N LEU A 3 72.10 -22.39 5.79
CA LEU A 3 71.68 -23.72 5.38
C LEU A 3 72.07 -24.81 6.39
N CYS A 4 71.22 -25.82 6.55
CA CYS A 4 71.65 -27.21 6.49
C CYS A 4 70.49 -28.10 6.03
N ASP A 5 70.82 -28.92 5.04
CA ASP A 5 70.06 -29.99 4.43
C ASP A 5 69.55 -31.02 5.44
N LEU A 6 68.49 -31.75 5.08
CA LEU A 6 68.58 -33.21 5.10
C LEU A 6 67.49 -33.84 4.23
N LEU A 7 67.95 -34.43 3.13
CA LEU A 7 67.24 -35.41 2.32
C LEU A 7 67.03 -36.70 3.11
N THR A 8 65.84 -37.28 3.01
CA THR A 8 65.70 -38.74 2.95
C THR A 8 64.52 -39.09 2.04
N SER A 9 64.86 -39.66 0.88
CA SER A 9 63.95 -40.35 -0.04
C SER A 9 64.06 -41.87 0.15
N LEU A 10 63.10 -42.59 -0.45
CA LEU A 10 62.90 -44.04 -0.63
C LEU A 10 61.75 -44.59 0.25
N LEU A 11 60.73 -45.31 -0.25
CA LEU A 11 60.47 -45.91 -1.57
C LEU A 11 59.00 -46.37 -1.65
N LEU A 12 58.52 -46.45 -2.89
CA LEU A 12 57.61 -47.45 -3.48
C LEU A 12 56.10 -47.42 -3.15
N GLY A 13 55.35 -47.04 -4.18
CA GLY A 13 54.00 -47.52 -4.47
C GLY A 13 53.61 -47.16 -5.90
N ILE A 14 53.84 -48.06 -6.85
CA ILE A 14 53.41 -47.92 -8.26
C ILE A 14 52.09 -48.68 -8.41
N SER A 15 51.03 -48.04 -8.91
CA SER A 15 49.84 -48.61 -9.59
C SER A 15 48.65 -47.65 -9.42
N VAL A 16 47.75 -47.36 -10.36
CA VAL A 16 47.55 -47.72 -11.77
C VAL A 16 46.83 -46.51 -12.40
N THR A 17 46.93 -46.38 -13.71
CA THR A 17 46.21 -45.47 -14.60
C THR A 17 44.71 -45.34 -14.32
N SER A 18 44.18 -44.13 -14.46
CA SER A 18 43.01 -43.83 -15.32
C SER A 18 42.92 -42.33 -15.57
N VAL A 19 43.21 -41.92 -16.81
CA VAL A 19 42.84 -40.60 -17.33
C VAL A 19 41.37 -40.68 -17.70
N THR A 20 40.51 -39.98 -16.95
CA THR A 20 39.14 -39.72 -17.37
C THR A 20 39.06 -38.27 -17.82
N ILE A 21 39.09 -38.06 -19.13
CA ILE A 21 38.63 -36.83 -19.76
C ILE A 21 37.10 -36.84 -19.60
N ALA A 22 36.57 -35.99 -18.73
CA ALA A 22 35.14 -35.71 -18.64
C ALA A 22 34.92 -34.25 -19.02
N SER A 23 34.20 -34.07 -20.13
CA SER A 23 33.71 -32.82 -20.69
C SER A 23 32.89 -31.99 -19.69
N PRO A 24 32.75 -30.67 -19.89
CA PRO A 24 31.89 -29.85 -19.04
C PRO A 24 30.45 -30.29 -19.26
N PHE A 25 29.87 -30.97 -18.27
CA PHE A 25 28.43 -31.18 -18.23
C PHE A 25 27.79 -29.85 -17.83
N GLU A 26 26.99 -29.34 -18.76
CA GLU A 26 25.99 -28.31 -18.54
C GLU A 26 25.21 -28.64 -17.28
N SER A 27 25.42 -27.87 -16.21
CA SER A 27 24.46 -27.80 -15.11
C SER A 27 23.45 -26.72 -15.46
N GLU A 28 22.49 -27.11 -16.29
CA GLU A 28 21.17 -26.48 -16.38
C GLU A 28 20.56 -26.47 -14.97
N GLY A 29 20.76 -25.38 -14.23
CA GLY A 29 20.26 -25.32 -12.86
C GLY A 29 20.34 -23.96 -12.17
N ASP A 30 20.66 -22.88 -12.88
CA ASP A 30 20.84 -21.54 -12.27
C ASP A 30 19.91 -20.47 -12.89
N LEU A 31 18.77 -20.91 -13.43
CA LEU A 31 17.76 -20.05 -14.06
C LEU A 31 16.38 -20.11 -13.39
N GLN A 32 16.24 -20.83 -12.28
CA GLN A 32 14.95 -20.97 -11.58
C GLN A 32 14.80 -20.16 -10.29
N ASP A 33 15.83 -19.40 -9.87
CA ASP A 33 15.73 -18.46 -8.74
C ASP A 33 15.65 -16.98 -9.17
N ARG A 34 15.47 -16.71 -10.48
CA ARG A 34 15.11 -15.39 -11.01
C ARG A 34 13.62 -15.18 -11.22
N ALA A 35 12.78 -16.02 -10.62
CA ALA A 35 11.39 -15.67 -10.34
C ALA A 35 11.31 -14.90 -9.00
N VAL A 36 12.18 -13.91 -8.81
CA VAL A 36 11.90 -12.86 -7.82
C VAL A 36 10.68 -12.14 -8.37
N ASN A 37 9.58 -12.25 -7.63
CA ASN A 37 8.37 -11.45 -7.72
C ASN A 37 8.54 -10.25 -8.64
N LEU A 38 7.77 -10.22 -9.75
CA LEU A 38 7.35 -8.97 -10.34
C LEU A 38 6.44 -8.28 -9.31
N ASP A 39 7.08 -7.76 -8.25
CA ASP A 39 6.49 -6.85 -7.29
C ASP A 39 5.73 -5.80 -8.12
N ALA A 40 4.43 -5.70 -7.87
CA ALA A 40 3.52 -4.81 -8.58
C ALA A 40 4.20 -3.45 -8.74
N LYS A 41 4.63 -3.13 -9.97
CA LYS A 41 5.37 -1.91 -10.26
C LYS A 41 4.51 -0.74 -9.78
N ALA A 42 4.93 -0.09 -8.70
CA ALA A 42 4.21 1.05 -8.15
C ALA A 42 3.91 2.05 -9.27
N LEU A 43 2.63 2.37 -9.43
CA LEU A 43 2.17 3.27 -10.46
C LEU A 43 2.50 4.71 -10.05
N ARG A 44 2.77 5.58 -11.01
CA ARG A 44 2.97 7.00 -10.74
C ARG A 44 1.62 7.66 -10.44
N PRO A 45 1.41 8.28 -9.27
CA PRO A 45 0.18 9.03 -9.01
C PRO A 45 0.04 10.23 -9.96
N LEU A 46 -1.14 10.38 -10.56
CA LEU A 46 -1.53 11.58 -11.30
C LEU A 46 -2.84 12.13 -10.71
N ILE A 47 -2.75 13.23 -9.98
CA ILE A 47 -3.90 13.90 -9.37
C ILE A 47 -4.46 14.91 -10.36
N LEU A 48 -5.64 14.61 -10.92
CA LEU A 48 -6.33 15.52 -11.85
C LEU A 48 -7.20 16.56 -11.13
N ARG A 49 -7.65 16.26 -9.91
CA ARG A 49 -8.41 17.17 -9.05
C ARG A 49 -8.06 16.89 -7.60
N GLY A 50 -7.59 17.91 -6.89
CA GLY A 50 -7.38 17.86 -5.44
C GLY A 50 -8.55 18.46 -4.66
N PRO A 51 -8.53 18.40 -3.32
CA PRO A 51 -9.38 19.23 -2.49
C PRO A 51 -8.96 20.70 -2.61
N GLU A 52 -9.94 21.60 -2.57
CA GLU A 52 -9.75 23.06 -2.78
C GLU A 52 -10.38 23.90 -1.66
N LYS A 53 -10.98 23.24 -0.65
CA LYS A 53 -11.67 23.90 0.46
C LYS A 53 -11.74 23.03 1.70
N ASP A 54 -11.97 23.68 2.83
CA ASP A 54 -12.38 23.04 4.07
C ASP A 54 -13.69 22.26 3.90
N ALA A 55 -13.93 21.30 4.78
CA ALA A 55 -15.20 20.56 4.85
C ALA A 55 -15.64 20.38 6.30
N THR A 56 -16.93 20.60 6.56
CA THR A 56 -17.53 20.41 7.89
C THR A 56 -18.44 19.21 7.87
N CYS A 57 -18.10 18.18 8.65
CA CYS A 57 -18.96 17.02 8.82
C CYS A 57 -20.03 17.30 9.90
N PRO A 58 -21.31 17.00 9.64
CA PRO A 58 -22.40 17.32 10.55
C PRO A 58 -22.36 16.46 11.81
N TYR A 59 -22.97 16.95 12.90
CA TYR A 59 -23.20 16.14 14.09
C TYR A 59 -23.93 14.84 13.74
N ARG A 60 -23.51 13.74 14.36
CA ARG A 60 -24.20 12.44 14.30
C ARG A 60 -24.41 11.92 15.72
N ALA A 61 -25.66 11.63 16.06
CA ALA A 61 -26.00 10.99 17.33
C ALA A 61 -25.35 9.60 17.47
N LYS A 62 -25.30 9.10 18.71
CA LYS A 62 -24.83 7.74 19.01
C LYS A 62 -25.70 6.71 18.29
N ALA A 63 -25.08 5.69 17.72
CA ALA A 63 -25.76 4.54 17.11
C ALA A 63 -24.99 3.26 17.44
N GLY A 64 -25.61 2.39 18.24
CA GLY A 64 -24.93 1.20 18.80
C GLY A 64 -23.73 1.61 19.67
N ASN A 65 -22.59 0.95 19.45
CA ASN A 65 -21.34 1.22 20.15
C ASN A 65 -20.55 2.42 19.59
N PHE A 66 -21.07 3.09 18.55
CA PHE A 66 -20.36 4.16 17.84
C PHE A 66 -20.96 5.53 18.09
N GLY A 67 -20.10 6.53 18.26
CA GLY A 67 -20.47 7.90 18.52
C GLY A 67 -20.92 8.16 19.98
N PRO A 68 -21.45 9.36 20.28
CA PRO A 68 -21.79 10.44 19.35
C PRO A 68 -20.56 11.02 18.66
N TYR A 69 -20.74 11.54 17.45
CA TYR A 69 -19.69 12.24 16.71
C TYR A 69 -20.06 13.72 16.57
N PRO A 70 -19.40 14.62 17.32
CA PRO A 70 -19.60 16.05 17.21
C PRO A 70 -19.42 16.55 15.77
N GLN A 71 -20.07 17.67 15.46
CA GLN A 71 -19.73 18.41 14.25
C GLN A 71 -18.23 18.72 14.26
N HIS A 72 -17.56 18.53 13.14
CA HIS A 72 -16.12 18.77 13.05
C HIS A 72 -15.76 19.39 11.71
N LYS A 73 -14.93 20.43 11.74
CA LYS A 73 -14.40 21.10 10.56
C LYS A 73 -13.00 20.58 10.26
N PHE A 74 -12.84 19.95 9.11
CA PHE A 74 -11.54 19.61 8.55
C PHE A 74 -11.02 20.77 7.72
N THR A 75 -9.76 21.12 7.92
CA THR A 75 -9.08 22.10 7.06
C THR A 75 -8.75 21.46 5.71
N GLU A 76 -8.71 22.27 4.65
CA GLU A 76 -8.28 21.85 3.32
C GLU A 76 -6.96 21.09 3.37
N LYS A 77 -5.97 21.59 4.13
CA LYS A 77 -4.65 20.96 4.28
C LYS A 77 -4.72 19.55 4.89
N LEU A 78 -5.60 19.34 5.87
CA LEU A 78 -5.78 18.02 6.48
C LEU A 78 -6.48 17.06 5.50
N ILE A 79 -7.47 17.54 4.77
CA ILE A 79 -8.15 16.78 3.72
C ILE A 79 -7.15 16.40 2.61
N GLU A 80 -6.33 17.35 2.16
CA GLU A 80 -5.29 17.13 1.16
C GLU A 80 -4.27 16.11 1.63
N SER A 81 -3.83 16.20 2.88
CA SER A 81 -2.85 15.28 3.46
C SER A 81 -3.40 13.85 3.53
N ALA A 82 -4.65 13.68 3.99
CA ALA A 82 -5.32 12.38 4.02
C ALA A 82 -5.54 11.81 2.60
N PHE A 83 -6.00 12.65 1.67
CA PHE A 83 -6.20 12.29 0.27
C PHE A 83 -4.89 11.84 -0.40
N ARG A 84 -3.81 12.62 -0.30
CA ARG A 84 -2.50 12.27 -0.89
C ARG A 84 -1.90 11.01 -0.27
N THR A 85 -2.10 10.81 1.04
CA THR A 85 -1.66 9.58 1.72
C THR A 85 -2.37 8.36 1.14
N ALA A 86 -3.69 8.43 0.99
CA ALA A 86 -4.48 7.37 0.38
C ALA A 86 -4.05 7.09 -1.06
N VAL A 87 -3.88 8.13 -1.87
CA VAL A 87 -3.43 7.99 -3.27
C VAL A 87 -2.08 7.30 -3.35
N ASN A 88 -1.11 7.67 -2.49
CA ASN A 88 0.21 7.05 -2.48
C ASN A 88 0.15 5.58 -2.05
N TYR A 89 -0.69 5.23 -1.07
CA TYR A 89 -0.90 3.84 -0.68
C TYR A 89 -1.52 3.04 -1.82
N ALA A 90 -2.59 3.54 -2.43
CA ALA A 90 -3.26 2.84 -3.54
C ALA A 90 -2.36 2.67 -4.77
N ALA A 91 -1.61 3.71 -5.16
CA ALA A 91 -0.69 3.65 -6.29
C ALA A 91 0.49 2.68 -6.07
N ALA A 92 0.88 2.45 -4.81
CA ALA A 92 1.88 1.48 -4.42
C ALA A 92 1.31 0.06 -4.17
N GLY A 93 0.00 -0.16 -4.37
CA GLY A 93 -0.65 -1.44 -4.03
C GLY A 93 -0.63 -1.75 -2.53
N LYS A 94 -0.50 -0.72 -1.68
CA LYS A 94 -0.40 -0.84 -0.23
C LYS A 94 -1.74 -0.55 0.43
N GLN A 95 -2.07 -1.32 1.46
CA GLN A 95 -3.20 -1.10 2.36
C GLN A 95 -2.74 -1.14 3.82
N VAL A 96 -3.46 -0.46 4.71
CA VAL A 96 -3.13 -0.33 6.13
C VAL A 96 -4.34 -0.48 7.05
N GLY A 97 -4.06 -0.95 8.26
CA GLY A 97 -5.04 -1.10 9.34
C GLY A 97 -6.05 -2.22 9.11
N ASP A 98 -6.94 -2.40 10.09
CA ASP A 98 -7.73 -3.63 10.22
C ASP A 98 -8.75 -3.84 9.09
N HIS A 99 -9.09 -2.76 8.37
CA HIS A 99 -10.02 -2.77 7.24
C HIS A 99 -9.32 -2.51 5.89
N ASN A 100 -7.99 -2.62 5.82
CA ASN A 100 -7.20 -2.52 4.59
C ASN A 100 -7.40 -1.21 3.81
N TYR A 101 -7.21 -0.05 4.45
CA TYR A 101 -7.36 1.24 3.79
C TYR A 101 -6.11 1.67 2.98
N PRO A 102 -6.25 2.41 1.88
CA PRO A 102 -7.50 2.69 1.19
C PRO A 102 -8.06 1.41 0.56
N HIS A 103 -9.38 1.33 0.49
CA HIS A 103 -10.05 0.25 -0.23
C HIS A 103 -11.19 0.83 -1.06
N ASP A 104 -11.68 0.02 -1.99
CA ASP A 104 -12.86 0.36 -2.78
C ASP A 104 -14.05 0.65 -1.87
N PHE A 105 -14.77 1.69 -2.21
CA PHE A 105 -16.04 1.99 -1.56
C PHE A 105 -17.05 0.90 -1.95
N GLY A 106 -17.43 0.08 -0.97
CA GLY A 106 -18.41 -0.99 -1.18
C GLY A 106 -19.79 -0.47 -1.60
N ASN A 107 -20.63 -1.35 -2.17
CA ASN A 107 -22.00 -1.06 -2.61
C ASN A 107 -22.99 -0.85 -1.44
N VAL A 108 -22.56 -0.18 -0.36
CA VAL A 108 -23.34 0.01 0.88
C VAL A 108 -24.31 1.20 0.81
N GLY A 109 -24.31 1.95 -0.30
CA GLY A 109 -25.19 3.08 -0.55
C GLY A 109 -24.66 3.99 -1.66
N GLU A 110 -25.44 5.00 -2.03
CA GLU A 110 -24.98 6.05 -2.93
C GLU A 110 -24.19 7.11 -2.15
N LEU A 111 -23.05 7.55 -2.69
CA LEU A 111 -22.32 8.67 -2.08
C LEU A 111 -23.19 9.92 -2.08
N PRO A 112 -23.11 10.76 -1.05
CA PRO A 112 -23.96 11.96 -0.95
C PRO A 112 -23.43 13.12 -1.83
N PHE A 113 -22.58 12.80 -2.81
CA PHE A 113 -22.02 13.72 -3.80
C PHE A 113 -21.59 12.94 -5.05
N PRO A 114 -21.53 13.60 -6.23
CA PRO A 114 -21.04 12.97 -7.46
C PRO A 114 -19.60 12.48 -7.31
N CYS A 115 -19.36 11.24 -7.73
CA CYS A 115 -18.04 10.65 -7.84
C CYS A 115 -18.05 9.69 -9.03
N GLY A 116 -16.88 9.38 -9.58
CA GLY A 116 -16.79 8.48 -10.73
C GLY A 116 -17.09 7.03 -10.39
N LYS A 117 -16.88 6.15 -11.39
CA LYS A 117 -17.28 4.75 -11.32
C LYS A 117 -16.51 3.99 -10.25
N ASN A 118 -15.18 4.11 -10.24
CA ASN A 118 -14.33 3.39 -9.31
C ASN A 118 -13.90 4.36 -8.22
N LYS A 119 -14.25 4.06 -6.99
CA LYS A 119 -14.12 5.00 -5.87
C LYS A 119 -13.47 4.29 -4.71
N MET A 120 -12.50 4.95 -4.09
CA MET A 120 -11.88 4.49 -2.86
C MET A 120 -12.21 5.40 -1.69
N VAL A 121 -12.11 4.85 -0.48
CA VAL A 121 -12.26 5.57 0.77
C VAL A 121 -11.05 5.41 1.67
N PHE A 122 -10.76 6.45 2.45
CA PHE A 122 -9.68 6.45 3.42
C PHE A 122 -10.05 7.24 4.69
N PRO A 123 -9.74 6.78 5.91
CA PRO A 123 -10.08 7.48 7.14
C PRO A 123 -9.40 8.83 7.27
N ILE A 124 -10.12 9.80 7.84
CA ILE A 124 -9.59 11.10 8.23
C ILE A 124 -9.94 11.33 9.71
N HIS A 125 -8.92 11.52 10.55
CA HIS A 125 -9.13 11.73 11.98
C HIS A 125 -9.43 13.19 12.30
N THR A 126 -10.28 13.40 13.31
CA THR A 126 -10.58 14.72 13.88
C THR A 126 -9.47 15.27 14.78
N ASN A 127 -8.43 14.49 15.06
CA ASN A 127 -7.32 14.86 15.94
C ASN A 127 -6.09 15.42 15.18
N ASN A 128 -6.26 15.78 13.90
CA ASN A 128 -5.18 16.25 13.00
C ASN A 128 -4.06 15.25 12.72
N HIS A 129 -4.21 13.97 13.09
CA HIS A 129 -3.26 12.93 12.72
C HIS A 129 -3.73 12.17 11.46
N LEU A 130 -2.76 11.76 10.63
CA LEU A 130 -3.04 10.89 9.49
C LEU A 130 -3.27 9.47 9.97
N TYR A 131 -4.29 8.81 9.42
CA TYR A 131 -4.51 7.39 9.63
C TYR A 131 -3.35 6.60 9.03
N SER A 132 -2.82 5.64 9.78
CA SER A 132 -1.65 4.86 9.38
C SER A 132 -1.75 3.38 9.72
N SER A 133 -2.58 2.98 10.70
CA SER A 133 -2.80 1.60 11.12
C SER A 133 -3.97 1.51 12.14
N GLY A 134 -4.30 0.28 12.56
CA GLY A 134 -5.27 -0.02 13.63
C GLY A 134 -6.74 0.06 13.21
N SER A 135 -7.65 -0.05 14.17
CA SER A 135 -9.09 0.02 13.91
C SER A 135 -9.53 1.43 13.52
N ALA A 136 -10.40 1.51 12.52
CA ALA A 136 -11.06 2.74 12.10
C ALA A 136 -12.53 2.84 12.55
N ASP A 137 -12.97 1.95 13.45
CA ASP A 137 -14.37 1.82 13.86
C ASP A 137 -14.93 3.09 14.53
N ASN A 138 -14.06 3.79 15.28
CA ASN A 138 -14.39 5.06 15.95
C ASN A 138 -13.97 6.29 15.13
N ILE A 139 -13.57 6.11 13.88
CA ILE A 139 -13.30 7.18 12.93
C ILE A 139 -14.45 7.11 11.93
N PRO A 140 -15.44 8.00 11.97
CA PRO A 140 -16.60 7.89 11.07
C PRO A 140 -16.37 8.54 9.71
N ASP A 141 -15.33 9.38 9.59
CA ASP A 141 -15.13 10.28 8.47
C ASP A 141 -14.16 9.69 7.45
N ARG A 142 -14.45 9.87 6.16
CA ARG A 142 -13.63 9.36 5.06
C ARG A 142 -13.42 10.44 4.01
N VAL A 143 -12.19 10.54 3.50
CA VAL A 143 -11.94 11.16 2.19
C VAL A 143 -12.31 10.15 1.10
N VAL A 144 -12.92 10.62 0.03
CA VAL A 144 -13.39 9.80 -1.09
C VAL A 144 -12.82 10.34 -2.39
N PHE A 145 -12.33 9.45 -3.24
CA PHE A 145 -11.79 9.80 -4.55
C PHE A 145 -12.11 8.75 -5.61
N ASP A 146 -12.31 9.22 -6.83
CA ASP A 146 -12.43 8.40 -8.03
C ASP A 146 -11.04 8.04 -8.55
N TYR A 147 -10.90 6.87 -9.18
CA TYR A 147 -9.62 6.40 -9.69
C TYR A 147 -9.74 5.52 -10.93
N TRP A 148 -8.65 5.46 -11.68
CA TRP A 148 -8.41 4.43 -12.69
C TRP A 148 -6.90 4.30 -12.92
N ALA A 149 -6.48 3.13 -13.38
CA ALA A 149 -5.09 2.85 -13.68
C ALA A 149 -4.85 2.74 -15.18
N THR A 150 -3.70 3.22 -15.62
CA THR A 150 -3.11 2.86 -16.91
C THR A 150 -1.92 1.94 -16.67
N LYS A 151 -1.15 1.61 -17.73
CA LYS A 151 0.09 0.83 -17.59
C LYS A 151 1.11 1.49 -16.64
N TRP A 152 1.09 2.82 -16.50
CA TRP A 152 2.13 3.56 -15.79
C TRP A 152 1.61 4.52 -14.71
N GLU A 153 0.33 4.87 -14.77
CA GLU A 153 -0.23 5.93 -13.93
C GLU A 153 -1.40 5.43 -13.11
N TYR A 154 -1.47 5.91 -11.87
CA TYR A 154 -2.63 5.81 -11.00
C TYR A 154 -3.32 7.17 -10.99
N ILE A 155 -4.37 7.29 -11.80
CA ILE A 155 -5.02 8.57 -12.06
C ILE A 155 -6.19 8.72 -11.10
N VAL A 156 -6.26 9.88 -10.43
CA VAL A 156 -7.23 10.10 -9.36
C VAL A 156 -7.90 11.47 -9.43
N LYS A 157 -9.15 11.54 -8.95
CA LYS A 157 -9.92 12.77 -8.77
C LYS A 157 -10.57 12.78 -7.39
N TYR A 158 -10.26 13.81 -6.60
CA TYR A 158 -10.94 14.04 -5.32
C TYR A 158 -12.45 14.25 -5.54
N CYS A 159 -13.28 13.57 -4.74
CA CYS A 159 -14.74 13.66 -4.80
C CYS A 159 -15.34 14.44 -3.62
N GLY A 160 -14.86 14.18 -2.40
CA GLY A 160 -15.41 14.83 -1.21
C GLY A 160 -15.00 14.15 0.10
N VAL A 161 -15.51 14.70 1.21
CA VAL A 161 -15.47 14.06 2.53
C VAL A 161 -16.88 13.62 2.89
N MET A 162 -17.00 12.40 3.41
CA MET A 162 -18.25 11.86 3.93
C MET A 162 -18.08 11.38 5.38
N ARG A 163 -19.21 11.31 6.09
CA ARG A 163 -19.33 10.72 7.42
C ARG A 163 -20.27 9.53 7.38
N HIS A 164 -19.86 8.40 7.95
CA HIS A 164 -20.78 7.31 8.24
C HIS A 164 -21.84 7.74 9.27
N GLY A 165 -23.08 7.78 8.81
CA GLY A 165 -24.29 8.07 9.58
C GLY A 165 -24.77 6.88 10.41
N ALA A 166 -26.01 6.94 10.89
CA ALA A 166 -26.62 5.80 11.59
C ALA A 166 -27.09 4.77 10.58
N ARG A 167 -27.07 3.47 10.93
CA ARG A 167 -27.67 2.39 10.12
C ARG A 167 -27.19 2.31 8.66
N GLY A 168 -25.97 2.75 8.36
CA GLY A 168 -25.41 2.71 7.01
C GLY A 168 -25.57 3.99 6.19
N ASP A 169 -26.26 5.01 6.72
CA ASP A 169 -26.39 6.31 6.07
C ASP A 169 -25.02 6.93 5.78
N LEU A 170 -24.94 7.76 4.72
CA LEU A 170 -23.73 8.49 4.36
C LEU A 170 -24.05 9.98 4.33
N LEU A 171 -23.39 10.75 5.20
CA LEU A 171 -23.63 12.18 5.33
C LEU A 171 -22.53 12.93 4.57
N LYS A 172 -22.94 13.90 3.76
CA LYS A 172 -22.00 14.82 3.11
C LYS A 172 -21.40 15.77 4.14
N CYS A 173 -20.09 15.96 4.08
CA CYS A 173 -19.43 17.06 4.75
C CYS A 173 -19.33 18.26 3.79
N THR A 174 -19.70 19.45 4.25
CA THR A 174 -19.95 20.64 3.41
C THR A 174 -18.84 21.67 3.48
#